data_AF-A0A0Q9SG20-F1
#
_entry.id   AF-A0A0Q9SG20-F1
#
_cell.length_a   1.000
_cell.length_b   1.000
_cell.length_c   1.000
_cell.angle_alpha   90.00
_cell.angle_beta   90.00
_cell.angle_gamma   90.00
#
_symmetry.space_group_name_H-M   'P 1'
#
loop_
_entity.id
_entity.type
_entity.pdbx_description
1 polymer ?
#
loop_
_entity_poly.entity_id
_entity_poly.type
_entity_poly.pdbx_seq_one_letter_code
_entity_poly.pdbx_strand_id
1 'polypeptide(L)'
;MILGYFEDGPNLVTLAMNGWADGEPAWWLNLQEQPVAAVDLAGGGGTVRARAAEGEERDRLWARWREIDTQLDAYAALRTTETAVVVLELVPKPS
;
A
#
# COMPACT_ATOMS: atom_id res chain seq x y z
N MET A 1 -5.37 9.54 -8.68
CA MET A 1 -4.44 9.75 -7.55
C MET A 1 -3.15 9.02 -7.86
N ILE A 2 -2.01 9.49 -7.34
CA ILE A 2 -0.70 8.84 -7.50
C ILE A 2 -0.24 8.39 -6.12
N LEU A 3 0.28 7.17 -6.03
CA LEU A 3 0.79 6.58 -4.79
C LEU A 3 2.26 6.18 -5.00
N GLY A 4 3.08 6.39 -3.97
CA GLY A 4 4.41 5.77 -3.92
C GLY A 4 4.27 4.28 -3.66
N TYR A 5 4.98 3.45 -4.41
CA TYR A 5 4.98 2.00 -4.23
C TYR A 5 6.36 1.41 -4.48
N PHE A 6 6.56 0.19 -4.02
CA PHE A 6 7.63 -0.69 -4.51
C PHE A 6 7.03 -2.04 -4.93
N GLU A 7 7.80 -2.80 -5.71
CA GLU A 7 7.42 -4.16 -6.14
C GLU A 7 7.93 -5.23 -5.17
N ASP A 8 7.06 -6.18 -4.82
CA ASP A 8 7.37 -7.37 -4.03
C ASP A 8 6.89 -8.61 -4.81
N GLY A 9 7.79 -9.20 -5.58
CA GLY A 9 7.42 -10.24 -6.55
C GLY A 9 6.39 -9.69 -7.56
N PRO A 10 5.19 -10.30 -7.71
CA PRO A 10 4.16 -9.81 -8.62
C PRO A 10 3.27 -8.69 -8.03
N ASN A 11 3.48 -8.32 -6.77
CA ASN A 11 2.59 -7.42 -6.04
C ASN A 11 3.17 -6.01 -5.95
N LEU A 12 2.29 -5.02 -5.90
CA LEU A 12 2.66 -3.64 -5.58
C LEU A 12 2.39 -3.38 -4.11
N VAL A 13 3.33 -2.74 -3.42
CA VAL A 13 3.21 -2.44 -1.99
C VAL A 13 3.24 -0.94 -1.78
N THR A 14 2.25 -0.42 -1.07
CA THR A 14 2.12 1.01 -0.75
C THR A 14 1.73 1.21 0.71
N LEU A 15 1.70 2.46 1.17
CA LEU A 15 1.30 2.83 2.53
C LEU A 15 0.00 3.62 2.48
N ALA A 16 -0.95 3.26 3.35
CA ALA A 16 -2.19 4.01 3.55
C ALA A 16 -1.90 5.34 4.29
N MET A 17 -1.37 6.31 3.55
CA MET A 17 -1.04 7.64 4.06
C MET A 17 -1.34 8.73 3.03
N ASN A 18 -1.66 9.92 3.52
CA ASN A 18 -1.77 11.15 2.73
C ASN A 18 -0.80 12.19 3.32
N GLY A 19 0.48 12.10 2.94
CA GLY A 19 1.53 12.97 3.49
C GLY A 19 1.66 12.87 5.01
N TRP A 20 1.49 11.67 5.57
CA TRP A 20 1.52 11.40 7.01
C TRP A 20 0.45 12.12 7.86
N ALA A 21 -0.58 12.69 7.23
CA ALA A 21 -1.74 13.18 7.96
C ALA A 21 -2.38 12.05 8.80
N ASP A 22 -2.95 12.43 9.95
CA ASP A 22 -3.40 11.49 10.98
C ASP A 22 -4.57 10.58 10.54
N GLY A 23 -5.46 11.11 9.70
CA GLY A 23 -6.64 10.39 9.22
C GLY A 23 -6.32 9.37 8.13
N GLU A 24 -7.08 8.27 8.12
CA GLU A 24 -7.02 7.32 7.01
C GLU A 24 -7.42 7.99 5.69
N PRO A 25 -6.64 7.81 4.62
CA PRO A 25 -6.97 8.42 3.35
C PRO A 25 -8.21 7.75 2.74
N ALA A 26 -9.09 8.55 2.15
CA ALA A 26 -10.37 8.07 1.62
C ALA A 26 -10.24 6.91 0.63
N TRP A 27 -9.16 6.85 -0.14
CA TRP A 27 -8.91 5.72 -1.05
C TRP A 27 -8.74 4.39 -0.33
N TRP A 28 -8.13 4.39 0.86
CA TRP A 28 -7.91 3.18 1.64
C TRP A 28 -9.22 2.70 2.26
N LEU A 29 -10.02 3.61 2.82
CA LEU A 29 -11.38 3.31 3.30
C LEU A 29 -12.25 2.72 2.19
N ASN A 30 -12.20 3.27 0.98
CA ASN A 30 -12.94 2.73 -0.16
C ASN A 30 -12.49 1.30 -0.53
N LEU A 31 -11.19 0.99 -0.42
CA LEU A 31 -10.65 -0.34 -0.72
C LEU A 31 -10.95 -1.37 0.37
N GLN A 32 -11.15 -0.94 1.62
CA GLN A 32 -11.63 -1.83 2.68
C GLN A 32 -13.05 -2.34 2.37
N GLU A 33 -13.91 -1.46 1.82
CA GLU A 33 -15.28 -1.81 1.42
C GLU A 33 -15.34 -2.54 0.06
N GLN A 34 -14.55 -2.08 -0.92
CA GLN A 34 -14.48 -2.68 -2.26
C GLN A 34 -13.01 -2.91 -2.66
N PRO A 35 -12.46 -4.11 -2.39
CA PRO A 35 -11.02 -4.35 -2.49
C PRO A 35 -10.53 -4.49 -3.93
N VAL A 36 -11.36 -4.28 -4.96
CA VAL A 36 -10.97 -4.43 -6.35
C VAL A 36 -10.82 -3.05 -6.98
N ALA A 37 -9.67 -2.79 -7.59
CA ALA A 37 -9.39 -1.53 -8.26
C ALA A 37 -8.60 -1.75 -9.56
N ALA A 38 -8.59 -0.72 -10.41
CA ALA A 38 -7.68 -0.65 -11.54
C ALA A 38 -6.43 0.16 -11.14
N VAL A 39 -5.26 -0.33 -11.52
CA VAL A 39 -3.99 0.41 -11.46
C VAL A 39 -3.54 0.74 -12.87
N ASP A 40 -2.94 1.92 -13.03
CA ASP A 40 -2.28 2.32 -14.26
C ASP A 40 -0.78 2.48 -13.97
N LEU A 41 0.05 1.79 -14.74
CA LEU A 41 1.50 1.70 -14.57
C LEU A 41 2.17 1.97 -15.91
N ALA A 42 3.41 2.45 -15.89
CA ALA A 42 4.17 2.78 -17.10
C ALA A 42 4.30 1.58 -18.07
N GLY A 43 4.37 0.34 -17.55
CA GLY A 43 4.45 -0.90 -18.33
C GLY A 43 3.11 -1.53 -18.73
N GLY A 44 1.99 -0.88 -18.39
CA GLY A 44 0.64 -1.40 -18.59
C GLY A 44 -0.09 -1.62 -17.27
N GLY A 45 -1.34 -1.14 -17.21
CA GLY A 45 -2.22 -1.27 -16.06
C GLY A 45 -2.88 -2.65 -15.93
N GLY A 46 -3.61 -2.84 -14.83
CA GLY A 46 -4.29 -4.10 -14.51
C GLY A 46 -5.36 -3.93 -13.45
N THR A 47 -6.13 -5.00 -13.23
CA THR A 47 -7.01 -5.09 -12.06
C THR A 47 -6.21 -5.65 -10.90
N VAL A 48 -6.33 -5.04 -9.74
CA VAL A 48 -5.70 -5.51 -8.50
C VAL A 48 -6.75 -5.80 -7.45
N ARG A 49 -6.41 -6.69 -6.52
CA ARG A 49 -7.09 -6.85 -5.25
C ARG A 49 -6.23 -6.30 -4.13
N ALA A 50 -6.77 -5.35 -3.37
CA ALA A 50 -6.12 -4.73 -2.23
C ALA A 50 -6.38 -5.51 -0.94
N ARG A 51 -5.37 -5.58 -0.08
CA ARG A 51 -5.48 -6.02 1.30
C ARG A 51 -4.43 -5.36 2.18
N ALA A 52 -4.68 -5.30 3.49
CA ALA A 52 -3.64 -4.97 4.43
C ALA A 52 -2.69 -6.17 4.58
N ALA A 53 -1.39 -5.90 4.64
CA ALA A 53 -0.42 -6.88 5.15
C ALA A 53 -0.55 -6.97 6.67
N GLU A 54 -0.37 -8.18 7.20
CA GLU A 54 -0.52 -8.47 8.62
C GLU A 54 0.69 -9.27 9.13
N GLY A 55 0.93 -9.22 10.46
CA GLY A 55 1.97 -10.01 11.12
C GLY A 55 3.37 -9.88 10.48
N GLU A 56 4.04 -11.01 10.29
CA GLU A 56 5.41 -11.06 9.76
C GLU A 56 5.55 -10.47 8.34
N GLU A 57 4.49 -10.57 7.52
CA GLU A 57 4.49 -9.97 6.18
C GLU A 57 4.55 -8.45 6.28
N ARG A 58 3.72 -7.86 7.16
CA ARG A 58 3.74 -6.42 7.42
C ARG A 58 5.12 -5.97 7.88
N ASP A 59 5.73 -6.69 8.82
CA ASP A 59 7.03 -6.31 9.39
C ASP A 59 8.15 -6.36 8.34
N ARG A 60 8.15 -7.39 7.47
CA ARG A 60 9.09 -7.50 6.36
C ARG A 60 8.93 -6.36 5.35
N LEU A 61 7.69 -6.03 5.00
CA LEU A 61 7.40 -4.96 4.03
C LEU A 61 7.69 -3.58 4.62
N TRP A 62 7.43 -3.36 5.90
CA TRP A 62 7.82 -2.14 6.62
C TRP A 62 9.35 -1.99 6.70
N ALA A 63 10.07 -3.10 6.95
CA ALA A 63 11.53 -3.10 6.87
C ALA A 63 12.03 -2.66 5.49
N ARG A 64 11.40 -3.12 4.41
CA ARG A 64 11.75 -2.67 3.06
C ARG A 64 11.46 -1.19 2.83
N TRP A 65 10.36 -0.65 3.38
CA TRP A 65 10.09 0.79 3.33
C TRP A 65 11.16 1.63 4.05
N ARG A 66 11.71 1.14 5.18
CA ARG A 66 12.79 1.84 5.91
C ARG A 66 14.08 1.96 5.10
N GLU A 67 14.31 1.06 4.15
CA GLU A 67 15.44 1.16 3.22
C GLU A 67 15.24 2.24 2.15
N ILE A 68 13.99 2.61 1.87
CA ILE A 68 13.60 3.63 0.88
C ILE A 68 13.54 5.01 1.54
N ASP A 69 12.92 5.10 2.72
CA ASP A 69 12.81 6.32 3.51
C ASP A 69 13.31 6.08 4.94
N THR A 70 14.48 6.64 5.25
CA THR A 70 15.08 6.51 6.58
C THR A 70 14.32 7.26 7.68
N GLN A 71 13.42 8.18 7.33
CA GLN A 71 12.58 8.93 8.29
C GLN A 71 11.19 8.30 8.47
N LEU A 72 10.91 7.17 7.82
CA LEU A 72 9.61 6.48 7.84
C LEU A 72 9.04 6.32 9.26
N ASP A 73 9.82 5.74 10.18
CA ASP A 73 9.36 5.47 11.54
C ASP A 73 9.07 6.76 12.32
N ALA A 74 9.88 7.79 12.11
CA ALA A 74 9.70 9.09 12.76
C ALA A 74 8.41 9.76 12.32
N TYR A 75 8.07 9.69 11.03
CA TYR A 75 6.80 10.21 10.53
C TYR A 75 5.61 9.34 10.94
N ALA A 76 5.75 8.01 10.90
CA ALA A 76 4.70 7.10 11.32
C ALA A 76 4.31 7.30 12.79
N ALA A 77 5.29 7.59 13.66
CA ALA A 77 5.08 7.84 15.08
C ALA A 77 4.30 9.14 15.37
N LEU A 78 4.15 10.05 14.41
CA LEU A 78 3.32 11.25 14.55
C LEU A 78 1.82 10.96 14.38
N ARG A 79 1.47 9.78 13.88
CA ARG A 79 0.08 9.36 13.69
C ARG A 79 -0.45 8.66 14.93
N THR A 80 -1.73 8.87 15.21
CA THR A 80 -2.49 8.19 16.26
C THR A 80 -2.91 6.78 15.83
N THR A 81 -3.02 6.55 14.52
CA THR A 81 -3.40 5.27 13.92
C THR A 81 -2.19 4.61 13.26
N GLU A 82 -2.11 3.28 13.35
CA GLU A 82 -1.10 2.53 12.63
C GLU A 82 -1.24 2.73 11.12
N THR A 83 -0.12 2.94 10.44
CA THR A 83 -0.13 3.05 8.98
C THR A 83 -0.29 1.65 8.38
N ALA A 84 -1.40 1.40 7.69
CA ALA A 84 -1.59 0.16 6.97
C ALA A 84 -0.57 0.04 5.82
N VAL A 85 0.11 -1.10 5.75
CA VAL A 85 0.88 -1.51 4.58
C VAL A 85 -0.09 -2.21 3.64
N VAL A 86 -0.31 -1.64 2.48
CA VAL A 86 -1.31 -2.13 1.52
C VAL A 86 -0.61 -2.90 0.41
N VAL A 87 -1.02 -4.15 0.23
CA VAL A 87 -0.58 -5.02 -0.87
C VAL A 87 -1.66 -4.99 -1.96
N LEU A 88 -1.24 -4.72 -3.18
CA LEU A 88 -2.08 -4.75 -4.38
C LEU A 88 -1.65 -5.95 -5.23
N GLU A 89 -2.44 -7.01 -5.17
CA GLU A 89 -2.19 -8.26 -5.90
C GLU A 89 -2.83 -8.19 -7.28
N LEU A 90 -2.06 -8.42 -8.34
CA LEU A 90 -2.60 -8.46 -9.70
C LEU A 90 -3.60 -9.61 -9.84
N VAL A 91 -4.81 -9.28 -10.28
CA VAL A 91 -5.84 -10.27 -10.61
C VAL A 91 -5.59 -10.74 -12.04
N PRO A 92 -5.34 -12.04 -12.27
CA PRO A 92 -5.21 -12.59 -13.61
C PRO A 92 -6.47 -12.31 -14.43
N LYS A 93 -6.31 -11.93 -15.69
CA LYS A 93 -7.46 -11.85 -16.60
C LYS A 93 -8.03 -13.26 -16.78
N PRO A 94 -9.35 -13.47 -16.67
CA PRO A 94 -9.94 -14.75 -17.03
C PRO A 94 -9.60 -15.06 -18.50
N SER A 95 -9.20 -16.32 -18.75
CA SER A 95 -8.85 -16.83 -20.08
C SER A 95 -10.06 -17.03 -20.97
#